data_AF-A0A972V3K0-F1
#
_entry.id   AF-A0A972V3K0-F1
#
_cell.length_a   1.000
_cell.length_b   1.000
_cell.length_c   1.000
_cell.angle_alpha   90.00
_cell.angle_beta   90.00
_cell.angle_gamma   90.00
#
_symmetry.space_group_name_H-M   'P 1'
#
loop_
_entity.id
_entity.type
_entity.pdbx_description
1 polymer ?
#
loop_
_entity_poly.entity_id
_entity_poly.type
_entity_poly.pdbx_seq_one_letter_code
_entity_poly.pdbx_strand_id
1 'polypeptide(L)' 'ALSCVDFIVIFSTPTPLNLIKKIKPAVLVKGGDWKIKDIVGADFLRSYGGAVKSLPYLKGFSTKGLIKKIKSS' A
#
# COMPACT_ATOMS: atom_id res chain seq x y z
N ALA A 1 -5.63 17.18 7.17
CA ALA A 1 -4.32 16.49 7.15
C ALA A 1 -4.54 15.02 7.50
N LEU A 2 -3.69 14.09 7.03
CA LEU A 2 -3.69 12.70 7.49
C LEU A 2 -2.87 12.63 8.78
N SER A 3 -3.55 12.66 9.93
CA SER A 3 -2.90 12.81 11.25
C SER A 3 -1.95 11.68 11.64
N CYS A 4 -2.03 10.51 10.98
CA CYS A 4 -1.21 9.34 11.24
C CYS A 4 0.02 9.20 10.33
N VAL A 5 0.35 10.23 9.53
CA VAL A 5 1.44 10.17 8.55
C VAL A 5 2.60 11.06 9.01
N ASP A 6 3.75 10.46 9.31
CA ASP A 6 4.97 11.17 9.68
C ASP A 6 5.75 11.69 8.46
N PHE A 7 5.82 10.88 7.40
CA PHE A 7 6.64 11.18 6.21
C PHE A 7 5.91 10.83 4.92
N ILE A 8 6.15 11.64 3.89
CA ILE A 8 5.69 11.42 2.52
C ILE A 8 6.91 11.48 1.61
N VAL A 9 7.05 10.48 0.74
CA VAL A 9 8.14 10.41 -0.24
C VAL A 9 7.56 10.20 -1.62
N ILE A 10 7.91 11.09 -2.54
CA ILE A 10 7.54 11.00 -3.96
C ILE A 10 8.53 10.08 -4.66
N PHE A 11 8.03 9.20 -5.53
CA PHE A 11 8.84 8.34 -6.41
C PHE A 11 8.26 8.35 -7.83
N SER A 12 9.12 8.24 -8.84
CA SER A 12 8.74 8.34 -10.25
C SER A 12 8.79 7.01 -11.01
N THR A 13 9.20 5.93 -10.35
CA THR A 13 9.27 4.60 -10.96
C THR A 13 7.90 3.92 -10.96
N PRO A 14 7.60 3.02 -11.93
CA PRO A 14 6.31 2.32 -11.99
C PRO A 14 5.99 1.50 -10.73
N THR A 15 7.01 1.08 -9.98
CA THR A 15 6.85 0.40 -8.71
C THR A 15 7.73 1.05 -7.64
N PRO A 16 7.36 0.95 -6.35
CA PRO A 16 8.15 1.52 -5.26
C PRO A 16 9.35 0.64 -4.85
N LEU A 17 9.69 -0.42 -5.59
CA LEU A 17 10.68 -1.42 -5.15
C LEU A 17 12.03 -0.80 -4.79
N ASN A 18 12.52 0.14 -5.60
CA ASN A 18 13.79 0.82 -5.33
C ASN A 18 13.74 1.65 -4.06
N LEU A 19 12.60 2.29 -3.79
CA LEU A 19 12.40 3.06 -2.56
C LEU A 19 12.31 2.14 -1.34
N ILE A 20 11.57 1.03 -1.45
CA ILE A 20 11.48 0.01 -0.39
C ILE A 20 12.86 -0.55 -0.06
N LYS A 21 13.71 -0.81 -1.07
CA LYS A 21 15.10 -1.26 -0.86
C LYS A 21 15.96 -0.25 -0.11
N LYS A 22 15.81 1.04 -0.41
CA LYS A 22 16.54 2.13 0.25
C LYS A 22 16.08 2.35 1.69
N ILE A 23 14.77 2.34 1.93
CA ILE A 23 14.19 2.54 3.27
C ILE A 23 14.39 1.31 4.15
N LYS A 24 14.31 0.10 3.57
CA LYS A 24 14.36 -1.19 4.27
C LYS A 24 13.41 -1.24 5.48
N PRO A 25 12.09 -1.06 5.27
CA PRO A 25 11.14 -0.95 6.36
C PRO A 25 10.95 -2.28 7.10
N ALA A 26 10.70 -2.23 8.41
CA ALA A 26 10.37 -3.43 9.19
C ALA A 26 9.03 -4.07 8.78
N VAL A 27 8.07 -3.25 8.32
CA VAL A 27 6.73 -3.68 7.91
C VAL A 27 6.31 -3.01 6.60
N LEU A 28 5.76 -3.77 5.66
CA LEU A 28 5.13 -3.28 4.43
C LEU A 28 3.65 -3.67 4.42
N VAL A 29 2.78 -2.69 4.18
CA VAL A 29 1.33 -2.88 4.17
C VAL A 29 0.75 -2.48 2.83
N LYS A 30 -0.15 -3.31 2.28
CA LYS A 30 -0.99 -2.97 1.13
C LYS A 30 -2.46 -3.18 1.46
N GLY A 31 -3.29 -2.20 1.11
CA GLY A 31 -4.75 -2.32 1.19
C GLY A 31 -5.32 -3.15 0.03
N GLY A 32 -6.35 -3.94 0.33
CA GLY A 32 -7.05 -4.87 -0.55
C GLY A 32 -6.74 -6.33 -0.26
N ASP A 33 -7.29 -7.20 -1.10
CA ASP A 33 -7.22 -8.66 -0.96
C ASP A 33 -6.07 -9.24 -1.83
N TRP A 34 -4.86 -8.73 -1.63
CA TRP A 34 -3.68 -9.17 -2.36
C TRP A 34 -3.08 -10.42 -1.69
N LYS A 35 -2.69 -11.41 -2.49
CA LYS A 35 -1.79 -12.46 -1.96
C LYS A 35 -0.46 -11.81 -1.65
N ILE A 36 0.15 -12.13 -0.50
CA ILE A 36 1.41 -11.50 -0.07
C ILE A 36 2.50 -11.56 -1.16
N LYS A 37 2.58 -12.68 -1.88
CA LYS A 37 3.55 -12.86 -2.98
C LYS A 37 3.37 -11.90 -4.16
N ASP A 38 2.19 -11.31 -4.32
CA ASP A 38 1.88 -10.38 -5.40
C ASP A 38 2.15 -8.92 -4.99
N ILE A 39 2.57 -8.67 -3.73
CA ILE A 39 2.93 -7.34 -3.24
C ILE A 39 4.38 -7.03 -3.59
N VAL A 40 4.59 -5.96 -4.36
CA VAL A 40 5.94 -5.48 -4.71
C VAL A 40 6.78 -5.25 -3.46
N GLY A 41 7.96 -5.87 -3.40
CA GLY A 41 8.89 -5.76 -2.27
C GLY A 41 8.69 -6.82 -1.18
N ALA A 42 7.69 -7.70 -1.29
CA ALA A 42 7.45 -8.73 -0.30
C ALA A 42 8.63 -9.68 -0.10
N ASP A 43 9.21 -10.20 -1.19
CA ASP A 43 10.37 -11.10 -1.11
C ASP A 43 11.60 -10.42 -0.55
N PHE A 44 11.79 -9.15 -0.90
CA PHE A 44 12.86 -8.34 -0.32
C PHE A 44 12.69 -8.17 1.19
N LEU A 45 11.47 -7.89 1.68
CA LEU A 45 11.23 -7.80 3.13
C LEU A 45 11.50 -9.13 3.84
N ARG A 46 10.98 -10.23 3.27
CA ARG A 46 11.14 -11.56 3.84
C ARG A 46 12.60 -12.00 3.93
N SER A 47 13.46 -11.56 3.01
CA SER A 47 14.88 -11.93 3.01
C SER A 47 15.66 -11.41 4.22
N TYR A 48 15.14 -10.41 4.95
CA TYR A 48 15.72 -9.91 6.21
C TYR A 48 14.75 -10.01 7.41
N GLY A 49 13.72 -10.84 7.32
CA GLY A 49 12.77 -11.07 8.42
C GLY A 49 11.72 -9.97 8.62
N GLY A 50 11.55 -9.06 7.66
CA GLY A 50 10.49 -8.05 7.68
C GLY A 50 9.11 -8.64 7.46
N ALA A 51 8.07 -7.94 7.93
CA ALA A 51 6.69 -8.39 7.83
C ALA A 51 5.96 -7.74 6.65
N VAL A 52 5.15 -8.53 5.92
CA VAL A 52 4.29 -8.03 4.84
C VAL A 52 2.84 -8.33 5.21
N LYS A 53 1.96 -7.33 5.11
CA LYS A 53 0.54 -7.44 5.45
C LYS A 53 -0.34 -6.97 4.31
N SER A 54 -1.39 -7.73 4.03
CA SER A 54 -2.52 -7.29 3.21
C SER A 54 -3.70 -7.00 4.13
N LEU A 55 -4.28 -5.81 4.05
CA LEU A 55 -5.44 -5.43 4.86
C LEU A 55 -6.69 -5.34 3.98
N PRO A 56 -7.83 -5.92 4.37
CA PRO A 56 -9.04 -5.88 3.57
C PRO A 56 -9.54 -4.45 3.40
N TYR A 57 -10.30 -4.20 2.33
CA TYR A 57 -10.95 -2.91 2.12
C TYR A 57 -12.05 -2.67 3.18
N LEU A 58 -12.22 -1.41 3.57
CA LEU A 58 -13.34 -1.00 4.42
C LEU A 58 -14.61 -0.85 3.58
N LYS A 59 -15.66 -1.58 3.95
CA LYS A 59 -16.95 -1.54 3.25
C LYS A 59 -17.53 -0.12 3.24
N GLY A 60 -18.05 0.31 2.08
CA GLY A 60 -18.65 1.63 1.90
C GLY A 60 -17.65 2.73 1.49
N PHE A 61 -16.34 2.46 1.53
CA PHE A 61 -15.30 3.43 1.20
C PHE A 61 -14.53 2.96 -0.04
N SER A 62 -14.84 3.56 -1.19
CA SER A 62 -14.05 3.38 -2.40
C SER A 62 -14.21 4.58 -3.33
N THR A 63 -13.17 4.92 -4.08
CA THR A 63 -13.24 5.98 -5.10
C THR A 63 -14.30 5.67 -6.16
N LYS A 64 -14.43 4.41 -6.58
CA LYS A 64 -15.49 3.99 -7.51
C LYS A 64 -16.88 4.21 -6.93
N GLY A 65 -17.10 3.84 -5.66
CA GLY A 65 -18.36 4.07 -4.97
C GLY A 65 -18.70 5.55 -4.85
N LEU A 66 -17.69 6.39 -4.55
CA LEU A 66 -17.86 7.84 -4.51
C LEU A 66 -18.23 8.42 -5.88
N ILE A 67 -17.54 8.02 -6.95
CA ILE A 67 -17.87 8.45 -8.33
C ILE A 67 -19.30 8.05 -8.70
N LYS A 68 -19.73 6.81 -8.37
CA LYS A 68 -21.09 6.36 -8.62
C LYS A 68 -22.11 7.25 -7.91
N LYS A 69 -21.86 7.57 -6.63
CA LYS A 69 -22.73 8.44 -5.83
C LYS A 69 -22.85 9.83 -6.44
N ILE A 70 -21.74 10.41 -6.91
CA ILE A 70 -21.72 11.71 -7.57
C ILE A 70 -22.53 11.69 -8.88
N LYS A 71 -22.41 10.62 -9.69
CA LYS A 71 -23.13 10.49 -10.97
C LYS A 71 -24.62 10.16 -10.84
N SER A 72 -25.03 9.58 -9.72
CA SER A 72 -26.43 9.21 -9.45
C SER A 72 -27.15 10.22 -8.55
N SER A 73 -26.49 11.36 -8.26
CA SER A 73 -27.10 12.53 -7.63
C SER A 73 -27.48 13.52 -8.72
#